data_AF-A0A0K9P621-F1
#
_entry.id   AF-A0A0K9P621-F1
#
_cell.length_a   1.000
_cell.length_b   1.000
_cell.length_c   1.000
_cell.angle_alpha   90.00
_cell.angle_beta   90.00
_cell.angle_gamma   90.00
#
_symmetry.space_group_name_H-M   'P 1'
#
loop_
_entity.id
_entity.type
_entity.pdbx_description
1 polymer ?
#
loop_
_entity_poly.entity_id
_entity_poly.type
_entity_poly.pdbx_seq_one_letter_code
_entity_poly.pdbx_strand_id
1 'polypeptide(L)'
;MPGADYRLAKLLGLRPSVKRFMMYQQGCFGGGMVLRLTKDIVENNCGARVLVVCSELTAITFRGSSDKHLDNLVGQALFGDGAAAVIVGADPDLDLSLERPLFQLISASQTVSELALRSDLFVDFKSTYSRLIHNPVKHNLSNRLYMVTNDM
;
A
#
# COMPACT_ATOMS: atom_id res chain seq x y z
N MET A 1 23.70 -7.27 -0.48
CA MET A 1 23.47 -5.81 -0.47
C MET A 1 22.18 -5.53 0.29
N PRO A 2 22.06 -4.44 1.06
CA PRO A 2 20.79 -4.03 1.66
C PRO A 2 19.77 -3.64 0.57
N GLY A 3 18.49 -3.89 0.83
CA GLY A 3 17.38 -3.66 -0.11
C GLY A 3 17.02 -2.19 -0.31
N ALA A 4 16.02 -1.96 -1.17
CA ALA A 4 15.50 -0.63 -1.49
C ALA A 4 14.86 0.04 -0.26
N ASP A 5 14.26 -0.74 0.64
CA ASP A 5 13.73 -0.30 1.93
C ASP A 5 14.80 0.38 2.81
N TYR A 6 16.03 -0.16 2.85
CA TYR A 6 17.14 0.44 3.58
C TYR A 6 17.61 1.74 2.93
N ARG A 7 17.72 1.75 1.60
CA ARG A 7 18.11 2.95 0.83
C ARG A 7 17.09 4.06 1.03
N LEU A 8 15.80 3.75 0.93
CA LEU A 8 14.70 4.67 1.16
C LEU A 8 14.73 5.24 2.58
N ALA A 9 14.86 4.38 3.60
CA ALA A 9 14.93 4.82 4.99
C ALA A 9 16.09 5.79 5.23
N LYS A 10 17.25 5.53 4.60
CA LYS A 10 18.40 6.43 4.67
C LYS A 10 18.16 7.76 3.95
N LEU A 11 17.55 7.73 2.76
CA LEU A 11 17.25 8.94 1.98
C LEU A 11 16.24 9.85 2.68
N LEU A 12 15.24 9.26 3.32
CA LEU A 12 14.21 9.99 4.07
C LEU A 12 14.63 10.36 5.50
N GLY A 13 15.85 9.99 5.93
CA GLY A 13 16.31 10.26 7.30
C GLY A 13 15.45 9.58 8.38
N LEU A 14 14.84 8.44 8.09
CA LEU A 14 14.01 7.72 9.05
C LEU A 14 14.85 7.22 10.23
N ARG A 15 14.21 7.08 11.39
CA ARG A 15 14.85 6.54 12.59
C ARG A 15 15.47 5.16 12.29
N PRO A 16 16.72 4.88 12.71
CA PRO A 16 17.35 3.57 12.47
C PRO A 16 16.58 2.38 13.05
N SER A 17 15.73 2.63 14.05
CA SER A 17 14.87 1.63 14.70
C SER A 17 13.58 1.33 13.95
N VAL A 18 13.33 1.96 12.79
CA VAL A 18 12.13 1.67 11.98
C VAL A 18 12.12 0.20 11.54
N LYS A 19 11.00 -0.49 11.79
CA LYS A 19 10.78 -1.86 11.32
C LYS A 19 10.53 -1.81 9.82
N ARG A 20 11.31 -2.54 9.03
CA ARG A 20 11.23 -2.56 7.56
C ARG A 20 10.90 -3.95 7.06
N PHE A 21 10.04 -4.01 6.04
CA PHE A 21 9.72 -5.21 5.30
C PHE A 21 9.84 -4.91 3.81
N MET A 22 10.80 -5.56 3.14
CA MET A 22 11.02 -5.39 1.71
C MET A 22 10.35 -6.52 0.94
N MET A 23 9.57 -6.16 -0.08
CA MET A 23 8.91 -7.13 -0.97
C MET A 23 9.37 -6.89 -2.40
N TYR A 24 10.04 -7.88 -2.98
CA TYR A 24 10.47 -7.88 -4.38
C TYR A 24 9.61 -8.85 -5.21
N GLN A 25 9.44 -8.54 -6.49
CA GLN A 25 8.87 -9.47 -7.49
C GLN A 25 7.47 -9.99 -7.15
N GLN A 26 6.61 -9.15 -6.57
CA GLN A 26 5.21 -9.52 -6.28
C GLN A 26 4.26 -9.32 -7.47
N GLY A 27 4.71 -8.64 -8.53
CA GLY A 27 3.87 -8.30 -9.68
C GLY A 27 2.73 -7.34 -9.32
N CYS A 28 1.74 -7.26 -10.21
CA CYS A 28 0.71 -6.21 -10.17
C CYS A 28 -0.21 -6.26 -8.94
N PHE A 29 -0.35 -7.40 -8.27
CA PHE A 29 -1.15 -7.53 -7.05
C PHE A 29 -0.39 -7.10 -5.77
N GLY A 30 0.90 -6.76 -5.88
CA GLY A 30 1.73 -6.34 -4.75
C GLY A 30 1.17 -5.16 -3.97
N GLY A 31 0.47 -4.23 -4.65
CA GLY A 31 -0.16 -3.07 -4.02
C GLY A 31 -1.22 -3.42 -2.97
N GLY A 32 -2.14 -4.34 -3.27
CA GLY A 32 -3.12 -4.77 -2.26
C GLY A 32 -2.51 -5.69 -1.20
N MET A 33 -1.47 -6.46 -1.54
CA MET A 33 -0.79 -7.34 -0.58
C MET A 33 -0.16 -6.50 0.53
N VAL A 34 0.51 -5.41 0.17
CA VAL A 34 1.13 -4.52 1.16
C VAL A 34 0.09 -3.81 2.01
N LEU A 35 -1.07 -3.47 1.45
CA LEU A 35 -2.18 -2.90 2.22
C LEU A 35 -2.75 -3.91 3.23
N ARG A 36 -2.92 -5.17 2.84
CA ARG A 36 -3.32 -6.25 3.76
C ARG A 36 -2.33 -6.42 4.91
N LEU A 37 -1.03 -6.55 4.59
CA LEU A 37 0.02 -6.64 5.60
C LEU A 37 0.00 -5.42 6.54
N THR A 38 -0.14 -4.22 5.96
CA THR A 38 -0.13 -2.98 6.73
C THR A 38 -1.32 -2.88 7.66
N LYS A 39 -2.50 -3.36 7.26
CA LYS A 39 -3.69 -3.50 8.12
C LYS A 39 -3.38 -4.29 9.38
N ASP A 40 -2.76 -5.47 9.22
CA ASP A 40 -2.41 -6.29 10.37
C ASP A 40 -1.38 -5.59 11.27
N ILE A 41 -0.41 -4.88 10.70
CA ILE A 41 0.62 -4.18 11.47
C ILE A 41 0.01 -3.05 12.31
N VAL A 42 -0.74 -2.15 11.68
CA VAL A 42 -1.26 -0.95 12.37
C VAL A 42 -2.38 -1.26 13.36
N GLU A 43 -3.23 -2.26 13.09
CA GLU A 43 -4.31 -2.63 14.00
C GLU A 43 -3.79 -3.40 15.22
N ASN A 44 -2.65 -4.10 15.10
CA ASN A 44 -2.03 -4.85 16.20
C ASN A 44 -0.92 -4.08 16.92
N ASN A 45 -0.59 -2.85 16.51
CA ASN A 45 0.45 -2.04 17.15
C ASN A 45 -0.10 -0.62 17.39
N CYS A 46 -0.55 -0.35 18.61
CA CYS A 46 -1.09 0.96 19.00
C CYS A 46 -0.11 2.09 18.70
N GLY A 47 -0.59 3.16 18.06
CA GLY A 47 0.21 4.32 17.65
C GLY A 47 1.13 4.08 16.46
N ALA A 48 1.10 2.91 15.82
CA ALA A 48 1.91 2.65 14.64
C ALA A 48 1.46 3.52 13.45
N ARG A 49 2.44 4.05 12.73
CA ARG A 49 2.29 4.69 11.42
C ARG A 49 3.24 4.01 10.46
N VAL A 50 2.69 3.47 9.39
CA VAL A 50 3.44 2.70 8.39
C VAL A 50 3.50 3.51 7.11
N LEU A 51 4.72 3.79 6.65
CA LEU A 51 4.98 4.31 5.31
C LEU A 51 5.06 3.11 4.35
N VAL A 52 4.09 3.03 3.45
CA VAL A 52 4.07 2.06 2.36
C VAL A 52 4.55 2.74 1.10
N VAL A 53 5.50 2.13 0.40
CA VAL A 53 6.00 2.63 -0.90
C VAL A 53 6.03 1.48 -1.90
N CYS A 54 5.36 1.69 -3.03
CA CYS A 54 5.44 0.83 -4.20
C CYS A 54 6.21 1.59 -5.29
N SER A 55 7.24 0.96 -5.87
CA SER A 55 7.99 1.54 -6.98
C SER A 55 8.25 0.44 -8.01
N GLU A 56 7.88 0.74 -9.25
CA GLU A 56 8.01 -0.14 -10.41
C GLU A 56 8.93 0.52 -11.44
N LEU A 57 9.83 -0.28 -12.01
CA LEU A 57 10.79 0.15 -13.02
C LEU A 57 10.85 -0.91 -14.13
N THR A 58 10.48 -0.52 -15.34
CA THR A 58 10.44 -1.37 -16.54
C THR A 58 11.80 -1.61 -17.16
N ALA A 59 12.85 -0.95 -16.66
CA ALA A 59 14.22 -1.15 -17.14
C ALA A 59 14.67 -2.63 -17.14
N ILE A 60 14.14 -3.45 -16.22
CA ILE A 60 14.46 -4.88 -16.14
C ILE A 60 13.74 -5.73 -17.21
N THR A 61 12.64 -5.23 -17.80
CA THR A 61 11.84 -5.97 -18.78
C THR A 61 12.03 -5.44 -20.21
N PHE A 62 12.66 -4.27 -20.36
CA PHE A 62 12.96 -3.65 -21.64
C PHE A 62 13.84 -4.54 -22.51
N ARG A 63 13.38 -4.83 -23.74
CA ARG A 63 14.08 -5.70 -24.69
C ARG A 63 13.64 -5.40 -26.12
N GLY A 64 14.47 -5.77 -27.10
CA GLY A 64 14.15 -5.65 -28.52
C GLY A 64 12.95 -6.52 -28.94
N SER A 65 12.28 -6.13 -30.03
CA SER A 65 11.18 -6.89 -30.61
C SER A 65 11.66 -8.20 -31.24
N SER A 66 10.78 -9.21 -31.23
CA SER A 66 11.03 -10.51 -31.87
C SER A 66 9.70 -11.12 -32.29
N ASP A 67 9.60 -11.56 -33.54
CA ASP A 67 8.39 -12.19 -34.09
C ASP A 67 8.02 -13.50 -33.35
N LYS A 68 8.98 -14.11 -32.66
CA LYS A 68 8.77 -15.32 -31.84
C LYS A 68 8.15 -15.04 -30.47
N HIS A 69 8.11 -13.77 -30.04
CA HIS A 69 7.68 -13.37 -28.69
C HIS A 69 6.81 -12.11 -28.74
N LEU A 70 5.65 -12.22 -29.38
CA LEU A 70 4.68 -11.11 -29.50
C LEU A 70 4.11 -10.67 -28.13
N ASP A 71 4.11 -11.55 -27.14
CA ASP A 71 3.77 -11.26 -25.74
C ASP A 71 4.68 -10.18 -25.12
N ASN A 72 5.97 -10.19 -25.46
CA ASN A 72 6.89 -9.14 -25.03
C ASN A 72 6.50 -7.78 -25.62
N LEU A 73 6.00 -7.73 -26.86
CA LEU A 73 5.54 -6.49 -27.49
C LEU A 73 4.36 -5.89 -26.72
N VAL A 74 3.42 -6.74 -26.27
CA VAL A 74 2.31 -6.32 -25.40
C VAL A 74 2.84 -5.76 -24.09
N GLY A 75 3.81 -6.42 -23.47
CA GLY A 75 4.47 -5.91 -22.26
C GLY A 75 5.13 -4.54 -22.47
N GLN A 76 5.88 -4.36 -23.57
CA GLN A 76 6.51 -3.08 -23.89
C GLN A 76 5.50 -1.95 -24.17
N ALA A 77 4.31 -2.29 -24.65
CA ALA A 77 3.25 -1.32 -24.94
C ALA A 77 2.43 -0.93 -23.69
N LEU A 78 2.36 -1.80 -22.67
CA LEU A 78 1.50 -1.62 -21.49
C LEU A 78 2.25 -1.14 -20.25
N PHE A 79 3.48 -1.62 -20.03
CA PHE A 79 4.20 -1.32 -18.80
C PHE A 79 4.89 0.05 -18.86
N GLY A 80 4.85 0.76 -17.74
CA GLY A 80 5.55 2.03 -17.55
C GLY A 80 6.11 2.14 -16.14
N ASP A 81 6.98 3.13 -15.95
CA ASP A 81 7.63 3.39 -14.67
C ASP A 81 6.72 4.22 -13.76
N GLY A 82 6.76 3.95 -12.45
CA GLY A 82 5.97 4.70 -11.49
C GLY A 82 6.29 4.38 -10.04
N ALA A 83 5.96 5.31 -9.15
CA ALA A 83 6.03 5.09 -7.72
C ALA A 83 4.84 5.75 -7.01
N ALA A 84 4.37 5.12 -5.94
CA ALA A 84 3.32 5.63 -5.08
C ALA A 84 3.69 5.38 -3.61
N ALA A 85 3.30 6.31 -2.74
CA ALA A 85 3.54 6.21 -1.31
C ALA A 85 2.28 6.60 -0.52
N VAL A 86 2.00 5.88 0.56
CA VAL A 86 0.85 6.13 1.42
C VAL A 86 1.24 5.93 2.89
N ILE A 87 0.72 6.79 3.76
CA ILE A 87 0.85 6.61 5.21
C ILE A 87 -0.43 5.95 5.70
N VAL A 88 -0.27 4.88 6.46
CA VAL A 88 -1.38 4.09 6.97
C VAL A 88 -1.26 3.99 8.48
N GLY A 89 -2.35 4.23 9.20
CA GLY A 89 -2.38 4.21 10.67
C GLY A 89 -3.77 3.91 11.22
N ALA A 90 -3.82 3.23 12.36
CA ALA A 90 -5.05 3.07 13.13
C ALA A 90 -5.22 4.24 14.11
N ASP A 91 -6.48 4.55 14.44
CA ASP A 91 -6.89 5.51 15.46
C ASP A 91 -6.24 6.90 15.24
N PRO A 92 -6.78 7.68 14.30
CA PRO A 92 -6.18 8.94 13.89
C PRO A 92 -6.39 9.99 14.97
N ASP A 93 -5.38 10.82 15.18
CA ASP A 93 -5.49 11.95 16.11
C ASP A 93 -6.24 13.10 15.42
N LEU A 94 -7.56 13.15 15.67
CA LEU A 94 -8.44 14.16 15.10
C LEU A 94 -8.44 15.46 15.90
N ASP A 95 -7.96 15.44 17.15
CA ASP A 95 -8.01 16.60 18.05
C ASP A 95 -6.97 17.64 17.65
N LEU A 96 -5.81 17.20 17.17
CA LEU A 96 -4.73 18.09 16.72
C LEU A 96 -4.85 18.51 15.24
N SER A 97 -5.86 18.06 14.49
CA SER A 97 -6.03 18.31 13.05
C SER A 97 -4.82 17.92 12.18
N LEU A 98 -3.88 17.13 12.72
CA LEU A 98 -2.65 16.71 12.04
C LEU A 98 -2.92 15.57 11.04
N GLU A 99 -3.93 14.74 11.32
CA GLU A 99 -4.23 13.57 10.48
C GLU A 99 -5.57 13.72 9.79
N ARG A 100 -5.55 13.70 8.45
CA ARG A 100 -6.74 13.73 7.60
C ARG A 100 -6.96 12.38 6.94
N PRO A 101 -7.83 11.52 7.51
CA PRO A 101 -8.14 10.24 6.91
C PRO A 101 -8.87 10.38 5.57
N LEU A 102 -8.30 9.82 4.50
CA LEU A 102 -8.91 9.79 3.17
C LEU A 102 -9.85 8.60 3.01
N PHE A 103 -9.33 7.40 3.24
CA PHE A 103 -10.03 6.14 3.12
C PHE A 103 -9.83 5.29 4.36
N GLN A 104 -10.86 4.54 4.72
CA GLN A 104 -10.80 3.52 5.76
C GLN A 104 -10.67 2.14 5.12
N LEU A 105 -9.64 1.37 5.47
CA LEU A 105 -9.46 0.00 4.96
C LEU A 105 -10.26 -0.99 5.82
N ILE A 106 -11.34 -1.55 5.26
CA ILE A 106 -12.31 -2.38 5.97
C ILE A 106 -11.83 -3.83 6.04
N SER A 107 -11.57 -4.42 4.88
CA SER A 107 -11.15 -5.82 4.72
C SER A 107 -10.10 -5.93 3.63
N ALA A 108 -9.23 -6.93 3.76
CA ALA A 108 -8.34 -7.34 2.69
C ALA A 108 -8.17 -8.86 2.71
N SER A 109 -8.43 -9.52 1.60
CA SER A 109 -8.34 -10.98 1.47
C SER A 109 -7.64 -11.36 0.17
N GLN A 110 -6.95 -12.51 0.20
CA GLN A 110 -6.28 -13.07 -0.97
C GLN A 110 -6.66 -14.54 -1.09
N THR A 111 -7.17 -14.93 -2.25
CA THR A 111 -7.56 -16.30 -2.54
C THR A 111 -6.64 -16.86 -3.62
N VAL A 112 -6.08 -18.04 -3.39
CA VAL A 112 -5.34 -18.79 -4.41
C VAL A 112 -6.29 -19.85 -4.94
N SER A 113 -6.67 -19.75 -6.22
CA SER A 113 -7.49 -20.77 -6.86
C SER A 113 -6.61 -21.79 -7.57
N GLU A 114 -6.75 -23.06 -7.17
CA GLU A 114 -6.00 -24.19 -7.74
C GLU A 114 -6.32 -24.40 -9.23
N LEU A 115 -7.56 -24.09 -9.64
CA LEU A 115 -8.04 -24.30 -11.01
C LEU A 115 -7.53 -23.26 -12.03
N ALA A 116 -7.11 -22.07 -11.59
CA ALA A 116 -6.76 -20.98 -12.50
C ALA A 116 -5.29 -20.54 -12.40
N LEU A 117 -4.50 -21.10 -11.47
CA LEU A 117 -3.15 -20.60 -11.13
C LEU A 117 -3.14 -19.07 -10.93
N ARG A 118 -4.25 -18.52 -10.43
CA ARG A 118 -4.48 -17.08 -10.25
C ARG A 118 -4.71 -16.80 -8.77
N SER A 119 -4.06 -15.74 -8.31
CA SER A 119 -4.34 -15.14 -7.00
C SER A 119 -5.26 -13.94 -7.20
N ASP A 120 -6.44 -14.01 -6.59
CA ASP A 120 -7.39 -12.90 -6.57
C ASP A 120 -7.25 -12.17 -5.24
N LEU A 121 -7.13 -10.84 -5.33
CA LEU A 121 -6.90 -9.98 -4.18
C LEU A 121 -8.02 -8.95 -4.09
N PHE A 122 -8.69 -8.96 -2.94
CA PHE A 122 -9.80 -8.07 -2.65
C PHE A 122 -9.38 -7.13 -1.53
N VAL A 123 -9.59 -5.83 -1.73
CA VAL A 123 -9.27 -4.78 -0.78
C VAL A 123 -10.46 -3.81 -0.73
N ASP A 124 -11.15 -3.77 0.40
CA ASP A 124 -12.37 -2.99 0.55
C ASP A 124 -12.11 -1.70 1.31
N PHE A 125 -12.46 -0.58 0.70
CA PHE A 125 -12.31 0.75 1.29
C PHE A 125 -13.65 1.42 1.51
N LYS A 126 -13.72 2.23 2.56
CA LYS A 126 -14.81 3.18 2.79
C LYS A 126 -14.26 4.61 2.72
N SER A 127 -14.86 5.45 1.88
CA SER A 127 -14.51 6.88 1.80
C SER A 127 -14.88 7.61 3.09
N THR A 128 -13.99 8.46 3.57
CA THR A 128 -14.21 9.25 4.79
C THR A 128 -14.97 10.55 4.52
N TYR A 129 -15.09 10.96 3.25
CA TYR A 129 -15.77 12.21 2.84
C TYR A 129 -17.26 12.26 3.18
N SER A 130 -17.93 11.12 3.47
CA SER A 130 -19.35 11.12 3.83
C SER A 130 -19.66 11.67 5.24
N ARG A 131 -18.65 11.99 6.06
CA ARG A 131 -18.84 12.50 7.44
C ARG A 131 -18.87 14.02 7.57
N LEU A 132 -18.73 14.79 6.47
CA LEU A 132 -19.00 16.24 6.51
C LEU A 132 -20.50 16.58 6.56
N ILE A 133 -21.38 15.57 6.58
CA ILE A 133 -22.82 15.71 6.75
C ILE A 133 -23.24 14.85 7.96
N HIS A 134 -23.48 15.51 9.10
CA HIS A 134 -23.99 15.01 10.39
C HIS A 134 -23.03 14.46 11.47
N ASN A 135 -23.32 14.98 12.68
CA ASN A 135 -22.63 15.04 13.98
C ASN A 135 -22.55 13.68 14.74
N PRO A 136 -21.96 13.58 15.97
CA PRO A 136 -20.95 12.59 16.31
C PRO A 136 -21.48 11.56 17.34
N VAL A 137 -20.57 10.75 17.90
CA VAL A 137 -20.82 9.79 19.00
C VAL A 137 -21.49 8.48 18.58
N LYS A 138 -20.66 7.49 18.24
CA LYS A 138 -20.85 6.10 18.70
C LYS A 138 -19.49 5.50 19.04
N HIS A 139 -19.26 5.32 20.34
CA HIS A 139 -18.26 4.40 20.88
C HIS A 139 -18.46 3.03 20.22
N ASN A 140 -17.51 2.63 19.39
CA ASN A 140 -17.38 1.25 18.96
C ASN A 140 -15.89 0.99 18.71
N LEU A 141 -15.30 0.17 19.59
CA LEU A 141 -13.87 -0.18 19.69
C LEU A 141 -13.40 -1.08 18.55
N SER A 142 -13.77 -0.76 17.30
CA SER A 142 -13.23 -1.42 16.12
C SER A 142 -12.13 -0.53 15.58
N ASN A 143 -10.87 -0.93 15.80
CA ASN A 143 -9.66 -0.28 15.30
C ASN A 143 -9.88 0.18 13.85
N ARG A 144 -9.88 1.49 13.62
CA ARG A 144 -10.19 2.03 12.30
C ARG A 144 -8.88 2.41 11.63
N LEU A 145 -8.53 1.67 10.58
CA LEU A 145 -7.37 1.97 9.75
C LEU A 145 -7.67 3.06 8.74
N TYR A 146 -6.85 4.11 8.70
CA TYR A 146 -6.96 5.20 7.76
C TYR A 146 -5.70 5.38 6.91
N MET A 147 -5.91 5.73 5.64
CA MET A 147 -4.87 6.31 4.79
C MET A 147 -4.83 7.80 5.05
N VAL A 148 -3.71 8.29 5.56
CA VAL A 148 -3.55 9.70 5.98
C VAL A 148 -2.62 10.40 4.99
N THR A 149 -2.98 11.61 4.58
CA THR A 149 -2.02 12.54 3.95
C THR A 149 -1.52 13.50 5.01
N ASN A 150 -0.23 13.81 4.97
CA ASN A 150 0.29 15.00 5.61
C ASN A 150 0.35 16.05 4.50
N ASP A 151 -0.38 17.15 4.62
CA ASP A 151 -0.15 18.32 3.78
C ASP A 151 1.24 18.85 4.21
N MET A 152 2.26 18.68 3.36
CA MET A 152 3.51 19.44 3.45
C MET A 152 3.38 20.74 2.67
#